data_AF-D7WBN6-F1
#
_entry.id   AF-D7WBN6-F1
#
_cell.length_a   1.000
_cell.length_b   1.000
_cell.length_c   1.000
_cell.angle_alpha   90.00
_cell.angle_beta   90.00
_cell.angle_gamma   90.00
#
_symmetry.space_group_name_H-M   'P 1'
#
loop_
_entity.id
_entity.type
_entity.pdbx_description
1 polymer ?
#
loop_
_entity_poly.entity_id
_entity_poly.type
_entity_poly.pdbx_seq_one_letter_code
_entity_poly.pdbx_strand_id
1 'polypeptide(L)' 'MNAEQNAQKYAIVTGAASGIGKEVARQLADDGWHVAITDINADGRER' A
#
# COMPACT_ATOMS: atom_id res chain seq x y z
N MET A 1 27.84 3.55 -14.87
CA MET A 1 26.87 2.90 -13.95
C MET A 1 25.65 3.81 -13.91
N ASN A 2 24.52 3.34 -14.42
CA ASN A 2 23.35 4.18 -14.71
C ASN A 2 22.57 4.48 -13.41
N ALA A 3 22.26 5.75 -13.17
CA ALA A 3 21.61 6.26 -11.97
C ALA A 3 20.13 5.82 -11.80
N GLU A 4 19.59 5.02 -12.72
CA GLU A 4 18.17 4.61 -12.71
C GLU A 4 17.87 3.38 -11.85
N GLN A 5 18.87 2.76 -11.24
CA GLN A 5 18.73 1.41 -10.68
C GLN A 5 18.18 1.33 -9.26
N ASN A 6 17.67 2.41 -8.64
CA ASN A 6 17.11 2.32 -7.27
C ASN A 6 16.18 3.49 -6.89
N ALA A 7 15.28 3.91 -7.78
CA ALA A 7 14.22 4.83 -7.36
C ALA A 7 13.22 4.07 -6.45
N GLN A 8 13.30 4.30 -5.14
CA GLN A 8 12.37 3.74 -4.16
C GLN A 8 10.94 4.12 -4.55
N LYS A 9 10.05 3.12 -4.63
CA LYS A 9 8.67 3.31 -5.08
C LYS A 9 7.73 3.52 -3.90
N TYR A 10 6.74 4.40 -4.08
CA TYR A 10 5.76 4.78 -3.06
C TYR A 10 4.34 4.66 -3.62
N ALA A 11 3.41 4.20 -2.80
CA ALA A 11 1.99 4.09 -3.15
C ALA A 11 1.11 4.61 -2.01
N ILE A 12 -0.03 5.23 -2.36
CA ILE A 12 -1.11 5.55 -1.43
C ILE A 12 -2.30 4.66 -1.78
N VAL A 13 -2.80 3.89 -0.81
CA VAL A 13 -3.98 3.04 -1.01
C VAL A 13 -5.09 3.53 -0.11
N THR A 14 -6.18 4.00 -0.72
CA THR A 14 -7.41 4.41 -0.02
C THR A 14 -8.37 3.22 0.10
N GLY A 15 -9.24 3.22 1.11
CA GLY A 15 -10.15 2.09 1.33
C GLY A 15 -9.42 0.81 1.76
N ALA A 16 -8.26 0.96 2.41
CA ALA A 16 -7.33 -0.13 2.73
C ALA A 16 -7.60 -0.82 4.08
N ALA A 17 -8.67 -0.45 4.79
CA ALA A 17 -9.04 -1.10 6.05
C ALA A 17 -9.38 -2.59 5.87
N SER A 18 -9.98 -2.97 4.74
CA SER A 18 -10.45 -4.34 4.50
C SER A 18 -10.57 -4.69 3.01
N GLY A 19 -10.95 -5.93 2.70
CA GLY A 19 -11.23 -6.38 1.34
C GLY A 19 -10.10 -6.11 0.33
N ILE A 20 -10.47 -5.62 -0.86
CA ILE A 20 -9.55 -5.44 -1.98
C ILE A 20 -8.45 -4.42 -1.66
N GLY A 21 -8.79 -3.29 -1.02
CA GLY A 21 -7.80 -2.25 -0.70
C GLY A 21 -6.71 -2.78 0.23
N LYS A 22 -7.08 -3.60 1.22
CA LYS A 22 -6.12 -4.27 2.12
C LYS A 22 -5.18 -5.20 1.38
N GLU A 23 -5.70 -6.06 0.49
CA GLU A 23 -4.87 -7.00 -0.26
C GLU A 23 -3.98 -6.31 -1.29
N VAL A 24 -4.44 -5.22 -1.91
CA VAL A 24 -3.61 -4.39 -2.79
C VAL A 24 -2.47 -3.74 -2.01
N ALA A 25 -2.74 -3.17 -0.84
CA ALA A 25 -1.71 -2.59 0.01
C ALA A 25 -0.69 -3.64 0.46
N ARG A 26 -1.15 -4.86 0.81
CA ARG A 26 -0.27 -5.99 1.15
C ARG A 26 0.62 -6.38 -0.02
N GLN A 27 0.07 -6.59 -1.21
CA GLN A 27 0.84 -6.99 -2.38
C GLN A 27 1.90 -5.93 -2.76
N LEU A 28 1.54 -4.64 -2.71
CA LEU A 28 2.50 -3.57 -2.98
C LEU A 28 3.65 -3.54 -1.98
N ALA A 29 3.36 -3.77 -0.70
CA ALA A 29 4.39 -3.88 0.33
C ALA A 29 5.30 -5.11 0.11
N ASP A 30 4.71 -6.26 -0.24
CA ASP A 30 5.44 -7.49 -0.59
C ASP A 30 6.34 -7.28 -1.81
N ASP A 31 5.92 -6.45 -2.76
CA ASP A 31 6.69 -6.04 -3.94
C ASP A 31 7.76 -4.96 -3.64
N GLY A 32 7.93 -4.57 -2.38
CA GLY A 32 8.99 -3.65 -1.91
C GLY A 32 8.64 -2.16 -1.98
N TRP A 33 7.36 -1.81 -2.12
CA TRP A 33 6.92 -0.42 -2.11
C TRP A 33 6.78 0.10 -0.67
N HIS A 34 7.01 1.39 -0.49
CA HIS A 34 6.52 2.09 0.69
C HIS A 34 5.06 2.45 0.49
N VAL A 35 4.20 1.88 1.31
CA VAL A 35 2.75 2.04 1.16
C VAL A 35 2.21 2.86 2.31
N ALA A 36 1.56 3.98 1.99
CA ALA A 36 0.71 4.71 2.91
C ALA A 36 -0.74 4.26 2.71
N ILE A 37 -1.41 3.86 3.78
CA ILE A 37 -2.81 3.44 3.74
C ILE A 37 -3.71 4.52 4.33
N THR A 38 -4.89 4.71 3.74
CA THR A 38 -5.93 5.58 4.29
C THR A 38 -7.29 4.89 4.21
N ASP A 39 -8.10 5.11 5.25
CA ASP A 39 -9.48 4.65 5.29
C ASP A 39 -10.30 5.58 6.17
N ILE A 40 -11.61 5.63 5.95
CA ILE A 40 -12.54 6.30 6.86
C ILE A 40 -12.76 5.49 8.15
N ASN A 41 -12.55 4.18 8.08
CA ASN A 41 -12.67 3.26 9.20
C ASN A 41 -11.29 3.07 9.86
N ALA A 42 -11.02 3.86 10.89
CA ALA A 42 -9.78 3.74 11.66
C ALA A 42 -9.59 2.37 12.33
N ASP A 43 -10.68 1.65 12.59
CA ASP A 43 -10.66 0.38 13.33
C ASP A 43 -10.37 -0.84 12.44
N GLY A 44 -10.31 -0.70 11.10
CA GLY A 44 -9.94 -1.83 10.23
C GLY A 44 -10.93 -3.00 10.21
N ARG A 45 -12.16 -2.82 10.73
CA ARG A 45 -13.12 -3.93 10.87
C ARG A 45 -13.85 -4.23 9.56
N GLU A 46 -13.75 -5.49 9.13
CA GLU A 46 -14.59 -6.09 8.10
C GLU A 46 -16.01 -6.26 8.67
N ARG A 47 -17.05 -5.86 7.92
CA ARG A 47 -18.46 -5.95 8.33
C ARG A 47 -18.97 -7.39 8.32
#